data_AF-A0A8H3EZP5-F1
#
_entry.id   AF-A0A8H3EZP5-F1
#
_cell.length_a   1.000
_cell.length_b   1.000
_cell.length_c   1.000
_cell.angle_alpha   90.00
_cell.angle_beta   90.00
_cell.angle_gamma   90.00
#
_symmetry.space_group_name_H-M   'P 1'
#
loop_
_entity.id
_entity.type
_entity.pdbx_description
1 polymer ?
#
loop_
_entity_poly.entity_id
_entity_poly.type
_entity_poly.pdbx_seq_one_letter_code
_entity_poly.pdbx_strand_id
1 'polypeptide(L)'
;MPETPSTQNHYEVLALPTNPSTNRSLTDRDIRHAYRRSLLLHHPDKTRPSLTSPPSSQQTIDAITLAYKMLIDPSTRSEYDRSLIASSSTATRAPFQPSHAGLETVDLGDMGYDANEQMWYRGCRCGKDGAYVVMEEELELNAEYGETITPCQGCSLWLRVTFAVVEEG
;
A
#
# COMPACT_ATOMS: atom_id res chain seq x y z
N MET A 1 -6.88 20.45 27.47
CA MET A 1 -6.53 20.44 26.04
C MET A 1 -6.75 19.03 25.55
N PRO A 2 -7.67 18.74 24.62
CA PRO A 2 -7.84 17.36 24.15
C PRO A 2 -6.69 17.01 23.22
N GLU A 3 -6.08 15.88 23.53
CA GLU A 3 -4.84 15.35 22.99
C GLU A 3 -5.08 14.91 21.54
N THR A 4 -4.15 15.26 20.65
CA THR A 4 -4.22 14.87 19.24
C THR A 4 -4.24 13.35 19.14
N PRO A 5 -5.27 12.72 18.54
CA PRO A 5 -5.27 11.28 18.38
C PRO A 5 -4.16 10.94 17.40
N SER A 6 -3.08 10.36 17.94
CA SER A 6 -2.11 9.63 17.15
C SER A 6 -2.89 8.75 16.18
N THR A 7 -2.70 8.98 14.89
CA THR A 7 -3.25 8.15 13.79
C THR A 7 -2.54 6.80 13.78
N GLN A 8 -2.55 6.12 14.92
CA GLN A 8 -1.86 4.87 15.15
C GLN A 8 -2.76 3.76 14.62
N ASN A 9 -2.21 2.98 13.71
CA ASN A 9 -2.95 1.94 13.03
C ASN A 9 -3.36 0.86 14.04
N HIS A 10 -4.64 0.47 14.09
CA HIS A 10 -5.12 -0.53 15.05
C HIS A 10 -4.41 -1.89 14.89
N TYR A 11 -3.96 -2.22 13.68
CA TYR A 11 -3.15 -3.40 13.44
C TYR A 11 -1.77 -3.28 14.11
N GLU A 12 -1.14 -2.11 14.02
CA GLU A 12 0.16 -1.82 14.66
C GLU A 12 0.06 -1.85 16.20
N VAL A 13 -1.07 -1.39 16.75
CA VAL A 13 -1.35 -1.45 18.19
C VAL A 13 -1.35 -2.89 18.73
N LEU A 14 -1.84 -3.85 17.94
CA LEU A 14 -1.83 -5.28 18.29
C LEU A 14 -0.56 -6.00 17.81
N ALA A 15 0.43 -5.29 17.30
CA ALA A 15 1.62 -5.84 16.64
C ALA A 15 1.28 -6.84 15.52
N LEU A 16 0.20 -6.58 14.80
CA LEU A 16 -0.27 -7.31 13.63
C LEU A 16 0.28 -6.65 12.36
N PRO A 17 0.46 -7.42 11.27
CA PRO A 17 0.95 -6.85 10.02
C PRO A 17 -0.04 -5.80 9.50
N THR A 18 0.45 -4.63 9.10
CA THR A 18 -0.39 -3.54 8.55
C THR A 18 -0.71 -3.72 7.07
N ASN A 19 -0.13 -4.71 6.41
CA ASN A 19 -0.35 -4.98 4.99
C ASN A 19 -1.76 -5.56 4.76
N PRO A 20 -2.57 -4.96 3.86
CA PRO A 20 -3.94 -5.39 3.59
C PRO A 20 -4.06 -6.85 3.12
N SER A 21 -3.08 -7.36 2.37
CA SER A 21 -3.07 -8.75 1.89
C SER A 21 -2.94 -9.75 3.03
N THR A 22 -2.05 -9.47 3.99
CA THR A 22 -1.92 -10.28 5.21
C THR A 22 -3.12 -10.10 6.12
N ASN A 23 -3.64 -8.87 6.25
CA ASN A 23 -4.81 -8.58 7.08
C ASN A 23 -6.00 -9.42 6.68
N ARG A 24 -6.30 -9.53 5.39
CA ARG A 24 -7.41 -10.36 4.91
C ARG A 24 -7.32 -11.83 5.32
N SER A 25 -6.12 -12.33 5.61
CA SER A 25 -5.88 -13.70 6.08
C SER A 25 -5.93 -13.86 7.62
N LEU A 26 -6.00 -12.77 8.40
CA LEU A 26 -6.06 -12.87 9.86
C LEU A 26 -7.42 -13.41 10.33
N THR A 27 -7.35 -14.47 11.13
CA THR A 27 -8.52 -15.06 11.79
C THR A 27 -8.80 -14.40 13.13
N ASP A 28 -10.02 -14.56 13.65
CA ASP A 28 -10.41 -14.14 14.99
C ASP A 28 -9.50 -14.70 16.10
N ARG A 29 -8.94 -15.90 15.88
CA ARG A 29 -8.01 -16.55 16.80
C ARG A 29 -6.69 -15.80 16.87
N ASP A 30 -6.20 -15.34 15.72
CA ASP A 30 -4.93 -14.60 15.63
C ASP A 30 -5.04 -13.23 16.29
N ILE A 31 -6.17 -12.53 16.07
CA ILE A 31 -6.47 -11.24 16.70
C ILE A 31 -6.57 -11.38 18.22
N ARG A 32 -7.27 -12.42 18.71
CA ARG A 32 -7.35 -12.73 20.16
C ARG A 32 -6.00 -13.07 20.76
N HIS A 33 -5.17 -13.82 20.04
CA HIS A 33 -3.83 -14.16 20.49
C HIS A 33 -2.94 -12.91 20.57
N ALA A 34 -3.00 -12.04 19.56
CA ALA A 34 -2.27 -10.78 19.51
C ALA A 34 -2.69 -9.82 20.63
N TYR A 35 -3.98 -9.73 20.93
CA TYR A 35 -4.50 -8.97 22.07
C TYR A 35 -3.93 -9.45 23.41
N ARG A 36 -3.99 -10.75 23.69
CA ARG A 36 -3.44 -11.33 24.94
C ARG A 36 -1.95 -11.05 25.06
N ARG A 37 -1.19 -11.21 23.97
CA ARG A 37 0.25 -10.94 23.95
C ARG A 37 0.54 -9.46 24.18
N SER A 38 -0.22 -8.56 23.56
CA SER A 38 -0.07 -7.12 23.70
C SER A 38 -0.34 -6.65 25.13
N LEU A 39 -1.36 -7.21 25.80
CA LEU A 39 -1.63 -6.93 27.21
C LEU A 39 -0.52 -7.44 28.14
N LEU A 40 0.05 -8.61 27.87
CA LEU A 40 1.15 -9.16 28.66
C LEU A 40 2.44 -8.34 28.52
N LEU A 41 2.67 -7.73 27.36
CA LEU A 41 3.81 -6.85 27.10
C LEU A 41 3.64 -5.48 27.76
N HIS A 42 2.42 -4.94 27.75
CA HIS A 42 2.09 -3.63 28.31
C HIS A 42 1.55 -3.69 29.75
N HIS A 43 1.68 -4.83 30.43
CA HIS A 43 1.21 -4.96 31.80
C HIS A 43 2.07 -4.07 32.73
N PRO A 44 1.44 -3.24 33.58
CA PRO A 44 2.14 -2.25 34.42
C PRO A 44 3.05 -2.89 35.47
N ASP A 45 2.89 -4.19 35.74
CA ASP A 45 3.76 -4.94 36.65
C ASP A 45 5.18 -5.19 36.08
N LYS A 46 5.39 -4.95 34.77
CA LYS A 46 6.68 -5.11 34.10
C LYS A 46 7.28 -3.82 33.55
N THR A 47 6.55 -2.71 33.61
CA THR A 47 7.05 -1.39 33.20
C THR A 47 7.96 -0.81 34.28
N ARG A 48 9.19 -1.31 34.35
CA ARG A 48 10.28 -0.50 34.88
C ARG A 48 10.47 0.66 33.89
N PRO A 49 10.41 1.94 34.32
CA PRO A 49 10.67 3.06 33.43
C PRO A 49 12.14 3.03 33.04
N SER A 50 12.45 2.37 31.92
CA SER A 50 13.79 2.43 31.34
C SER A 50 13.88 3.74 30.58
N LEU A 51 14.64 4.68 31.14
CA LEU A 51 14.90 6.05 30.67
C LEU A 51 15.68 6.11 29.33
N THR A 52 15.55 5.11 28.46
CA THR A 52 16.43 4.95 27.28
C THR A 52 15.68 4.66 25.97
N SER A 53 14.35 4.67 25.97
CA SER A 53 13.59 4.58 24.71
C SER A 53 12.99 5.94 24.34
N PRO A 54 13.11 6.38 23.07
CA PRO A 54 12.51 7.63 22.61
C PRO A 54 10.98 7.60 22.85
N PRO A 55 10.32 8.77 23.00
CA PRO A 55 8.91 8.89 23.34
C PRO A 55 7.97 8.55 22.16
N SER A 56 8.28 7.50 21.42
CA SER A 56 7.42 6.95 20.38
C SER A 56 6.77 5.69 20.95
N SER A 57 5.44 5.74 21.12
CA SER A 57 4.60 4.55 21.28
C SER A 57 4.58 3.91 22.67
N GLN A 58 4.27 4.67 23.73
CA GLN A 58 3.63 4.04 24.90
C GLN A 58 2.21 3.61 24.49
N GLN A 59 2.10 2.40 23.94
CA GLN A 59 0.80 1.81 23.60
C GLN A 59 0.04 1.61 24.92
N THR A 60 -0.97 2.43 25.17
CA THR A 60 -1.79 2.34 26.38
C THR A 60 -2.70 1.12 26.30
N ILE A 61 -3.02 0.54 27.46
CA ILE A 61 -3.96 -0.60 27.55
C ILE A 61 -5.31 -0.24 26.93
N ASP A 62 -5.74 1.01 27.05
CA ASP A 62 -6.94 1.55 26.38
C ASP A 62 -6.85 1.46 24.86
N ALA A 63 -5.71 1.85 24.26
CA ALA A 63 -5.50 1.74 22.82
C ALA A 63 -5.53 0.28 22.34
N ILE A 64 -4.92 -0.64 23.11
CA ILE A 64 -4.93 -2.09 22.83
C ILE A 64 -6.35 -2.65 22.88
N THR A 65 -7.12 -2.24 23.88
CA THR A 65 -8.52 -2.68 24.05
C THR A 65 -9.42 -2.14 22.94
N LEU A 66 -9.22 -0.88 22.55
CA LEU A 66 -9.95 -0.26 21.45
C LEU A 66 -9.62 -0.94 20.12
N ALA A 67 -8.34 -1.16 19.83
CA ALA A 67 -7.91 -1.86 18.62
C ALA A 67 -8.48 -3.28 18.54
N TYR A 68 -8.47 -4.02 19.65
CA TYR A 68 -9.10 -5.35 19.71
C TYR A 68 -10.61 -5.29 19.43
N LYS A 69 -11.34 -4.36 20.03
CA LYS A 69 -12.79 -4.20 19.80
C LYS A 69 -13.13 -3.90 18.33
N MET A 70 -12.31 -3.07 17.69
CA MET A 70 -12.48 -2.72 16.27
C MET A 70 -12.09 -3.85 15.31
N LEU A 71 -11.15 -4.72 15.69
CA LEU A 71 -10.64 -5.78 14.82
C LEU A 71 -11.32 -7.14 15.02
N ILE A 72 -11.88 -7.41 16.20
CA ILE A 72 -12.51 -8.70 16.53
C ILE A 72 -13.88 -8.89 15.85
N ASP A 73 -14.64 -7.80 15.66
CA ASP A 73 -15.92 -7.86 14.98
C ASP A 73 -15.75 -7.59 13.48
N PRO A 74 -16.20 -8.50 12.60
CA PRO A 74 -15.98 -8.38 11.16
C PRO A 74 -16.63 -7.15 10.53
N SER A 75 -17.71 -6.63 11.12
CA SER A 75 -18.42 -5.44 10.61
C SER A 75 -17.60 -4.19 10.91
N THR A 76 -17.21 -4.00 12.17
CA THR A 76 -16.38 -2.85 12.59
C THR A 76 -14.99 -2.88 11.94
N ARG A 77 -14.43 -4.07 11.74
CA ARG A 77 -13.16 -4.27 11.03
C ARG A 77 -13.26 -3.83 9.59
N SER A 78 -14.33 -4.24 8.89
CA SER A 78 -14.57 -3.85 7.50
C SER A 78 -14.77 -2.33 7.35
N GLU A 79 -15.49 -1.71 8.28
CA GLU A 79 -15.62 -0.24 8.33
C GLU A 79 -14.27 0.45 8.54
N TYR A 80 -13.43 -0.09 9.43
CA TYR A 80 -12.09 0.42 9.65
C TYR A 80 -11.18 0.22 8.43
N ASP A 81 -11.19 -0.95 7.80
CA ASP A 81 -10.42 -1.21 6.58
C ASP A 81 -10.87 -0.26 5.44
N ARG A 82 -12.17 0.02 5.33
CA ARG A 82 -12.71 1.02 4.39
C ARG A 82 -12.23 2.43 4.71
N SER A 83 -12.25 2.84 5.98
CA SER A 83 -11.78 4.16 6.38
C SER A 83 -10.28 4.31 6.16
N LEU A 84 -9.50 3.25 6.35
CA LEU A 84 -8.06 3.24 6.09
C LEU A 84 -7.73 3.44 4.60
N ILE A 85 -8.50 2.83 3.70
CA ILE A 85 -8.41 3.08 2.26
C ILE A 85 -8.84 4.51 1.92
N ALA A 86 -9.96 4.98 2.49
CA ALA A 86 -10.48 6.32 2.24
C ALA A 86 -9.53 7.43 2.73
N SER A 87 -8.91 7.26 3.91
CA SER A 87 -7.93 8.19 4.47
C SER A 87 -6.60 8.14 3.72
N SER A 88 -6.21 6.99 3.17
CA SER A 88 -5.10 6.92 2.20
C SER A 88 -5.42 7.65 0.89
N SER A 89 -6.71 7.80 0.55
CA SER A 89 -7.18 8.44 -0.69
C SER A 89 -7.26 9.96 -0.59
N THR A 90 -7.11 10.54 0.60
CA THR A 90 -7.10 12.02 0.78
C THR A 90 -5.84 12.71 0.26
N ALA A 91 -4.86 11.98 -0.26
CA ALA A 91 -3.64 12.56 -0.84
C ALA A 91 -3.80 13.04 -2.29
N THR A 92 -4.84 12.68 -3.05
CA THR A 92 -5.05 13.29 -4.39
C THR A 92 -6.48 13.12 -4.89
N ARG A 93 -7.19 14.23 -5.10
CA ARG A 93 -8.46 14.26 -5.84
C ARG A 93 -8.17 13.98 -7.32
N ALA A 94 -8.39 12.76 -7.79
CA ALA A 94 -8.61 12.46 -9.20
C ALA A 94 -9.80 11.50 -9.34
N PRO A 95 -10.77 11.75 -10.24
CA PRO A 95 -11.96 10.94 -10.37
C PRO A 95 -11.63 9.60 -11.06
N PHE A 96 -12.28 8.54 -10.59
CA PHE A 96 -12.36 7.22 -11.22
C PHE A 96 -11.03 6.53 -11.56
N GLN A 97 -10.44 5.84 -10.57
CA GLN A 97 -9.62 4.66 -10.86
C GLN A 97 -9.99 3.52 -9.90
N PRO A 98 -10.27 2.31 -10.40
CA PRO A 98 -10.28 1.12 -9.55
C PRO A 98 -8.93 1.01 -8.84
N SER A 99 -8.96 0.61 -7.58
CA SER A 99 -7.78 0.45 -6.72
C SER A 99 -6.82 -0.61 -7.31
N HIS A 100 -5.96 -0.21 -8.24
CA HIS A 100 -4.78 -0.93 -8.65
C HIS A 100 -3.66 -0.63 -7.65
N ALA A 101 -3.78 -1.18 -6.44
CA ALA A 101 -2.67 -1.21 -5.50
C ALA A 101 -1.53 -2.01 -6.16
N GLY A 102 -0.51 -1.32 -6.67
CA GLY A 102 0.63 -1.90 -7.39
C GLY A 102 0.82 -1.47 -8.85
N LEU A 103 0.03 -0.51 -9.36
CA LEU A 103 0.33 0.12 -10.65
C LEU A 103 1.54 1.05 -10.49
N GLU A 104 2.69 0.64 -11.00
CA GLU A 104 3.86 1.53 -11.07
C GLU A 104 3.69 2.43 -12.30
N THR A 105 3.89 3.74 -12.13
CA THR A 105 3.90 4.70 -13.24
C THR A 105 5.34 5.03 -13.59
N VAL A 106 5.69 4.98 -14.87
CA VAL A 106 7.02 5.32 -15.39
C VAL A 106 6.90 6.21 -16.62
N ASP A 107 7.88 7.09 -16.80
CA ASP A 107 8.04 7.83 -18.04
C ASP A 107 8.65 6.93 -19.13
N LEU A 108 8.22 7.10 -20.38
CA LEU A 108 8.75 6.35 -21.52
C LEU A 108 10.26 6.57 -21.71
N GLY A 109 10.77 7.75 -21.37
CA GLY A 109 12.20 8.07 -21.42
C GLY A 109 13.06 7.31 -20.40
N ASP A 110 12.44 6.77 -19.34
CA ASP A 110 13.11 5.94 -18.33
C ASP A 110 13.09 4.44 -18.70
N MET A 111 12.43 4.07 -19.81
CA MET A 111 12.41 2.69 -20.31
C MET A 111 13.60 2.44 -21.24
N GLY A 112 14.04 1.18 -21.32
CA GLY A 112 15.04 0.79 -22.31
C GLY A 112 14.41 0.80 -23.70
N TYR A 113 15.03 1.50 -24.65
CA TYR A 113 14.59 1.53 -26.04
C TYR A 113 15.44 0.57 -26.89
N ASP A 114 14.79 -0.29 -27.67
CA ASP A 114 15.43 -1.10 -28.70
C ASP A 114 15.11 -0.53 -30.09
N ALA A 115 16.15 -0.02 -30.76
CA ALA A 115 16.04 0.60 -32.08
C ALA A 115 15.81 -0.41 -33.23
N ASN A 116 16.07 -1.71 -33.03
CA ASN A 116 15.85 -2.72 -34.08
C ASN A 116 14.38 -3.14 -34.13
N GLU A 117 13.74 -3.23 -32.97
CA GLU A 117 12.36 -3.69 -32.83
C GLU A 117 11.37 -2.52 -32.59
N GLN A 118 11.85 -1.28 -32.54
CA GLN A 118 11.06 -0.06 -32.25
C GLN A 118 10.17 -0.24 -31.01
N MET A 119 10.76 -0.76 -29.95
CA MET A 119 10.05 -1.14 -28.74
C MET A 119 10.72 -0.60 -27.49
N TRP A 120 9.90 -0.35 -26.46
CA TRP A 120 10.34 0.05 -25.14
C TRP A 120 10.12 -1.11 -24.19
N TYR A 121 11.15 -1.41 -23.41
CA TYR A 121 11.13 -2.50 -22.46
C TYR A 121 11.59 -2.07 -21.07
N ARG A 122 11.05 -2.74 -20.05
CA ARG A 122 11.49 -2.56 -18.68
C ARG A 122 11.38 -3.84 -17.88
N GLY A 123 12.37 -4.06 -17.01
CA GLY A 123 12.33 -5.16 -16.05
C GLY A 123 11.22 -4.99 -15.03
N CYS A 124 10.60 -6.10 -14.61
CA CYS A 124 9.64 -6.09 -13.52
C CYS A 124 10.32 -6.47 -12.20
N ARG A 125 9.78 -5.97 -11.08
CA ARG A 125 10.21 -6.33 -9.72
C ARG A 125 10.08 -7.84 -9.40
N CYS A 126 9.41 -8.61 -10.24
CA CYS A 126 9.39 -10.06 -10.16
C CYS A 126 10.70 -10.74 -10.61
N GLY A 127 11.65 -9.97 -11.17
CA GLY A 127 12.96 -10.47 -11.61
C GLY A 127 13.03 -10.90 -13.08
N LYS A 128 11.99 -10.61 -13.89
CA LYS A 128 12.03 -10.81 -15.34
C LYS A 128 12.49 -9.52 -16.02
N ASP A 129 13.61 -9.58 -16.74
CA ASP A 129 14.07 -8.53 -17.63
C ASP A 129 13.18 -8.45 -18.88
N GLY A 130 12.86 -7.24 -19.33
CA GLY A 130 11.93 -7.01 -20.45
C GLY A 130 10.50 -7.52 -20.18
N ALA A 131 10.05 -7.46 -18.93
CA ALA A 131 8.75 -7.96 -18.54
C ALA A 131 7.59 -7.05 -18.96
N TYR A 132 7.85 -5.75 -19.06
CA TYR A 132 6.94 -4.77 -19.65
C TYR A 132 7.49 -4.41 -21.02
N VAL A 133 6.62 -4.50 -22.03
CA VAL A 133 6.94 -4.21 -23.42
C VAL A 133 5.85 -3.28 -23.94
N VAL A 134 6.27 -2.20 -24.59
CA VAL A 134 5.41 -1.23 -25.26
C VAL A 134 5.95 -1.03 -26.67
N MET A 135 5.05 -1.08 -27.65
CA MET A 135 5.40 -0.86 -29.06
C MET A 135 5.05 0.58 -29.46
N GLU A 136 5.71 1.10 -30.49
CA GLU A 136 5.43 2.45 -31.02
C GLU A 136 3.97 2.62 -31.41
N GLU A 137 3.39 1.62 -32.08
CA GLU A 137 1.99 1.60 -32.50
C GLU A 137 1.01 1.78 -31.32
N GLU A 138 1.35 1.24 -30.15
CA GLU A 138 0.53 1.36 -28.94
C GLU A 138 0.60 2.77 -28.36
N LEU A 139 1.76 3.43 -28.46
CA LEU A 139 1.94 4.82 -28.07
C LEU A 139 1.17 5.75 -29.02
N GLU A 140 1.20 5.49 -30.33
CA GLU A 140 0.46 6.26 -31.32
C GLU A 140 -1.06 6.17 -31.10
N LEU A 141 -1.58 4.97 -30.85
CA LEU A 141 -3.00 4.76 -30.52
C LEU A 141 -3.42 5.51 -29.26
N ASN A 142 -2.50 5.64 -28.30
CA ASN A 142 -2.71 6.28 -27.02
C ASN A 142 -2.17 7.72 -26.95
N ALA A 143 -1.78 8.30 -28.09
CA ALA A 143 -1.18 9.62 -28.18
C ALA A 143 -2.07 10.74 -27.62
N GLU A 144 -3.39 10.64 -27.82
CA GLU A 144 -4.37 11.58 -27.26
C GLU A 144 -4.36 11.57 -25.72
N TYR A 145 -4.10 10.42 -25.11
CA TYR A 145 -4.09 10.25 -23.66
C TYR A 145 -2.72 10.57 -23.05
N GLY A 146 -1.63 10.47 -23.83
CA GLY A 146 -0.26 10.63 -23.34
C GLY A 146 0.16 9.52 -22.37
N GLU A 147 -0.55 8.39 -22.38
CA GLU A 147 -0.28 7.25 -21.52
C GLU A 147 -0.85 5.93 -22.05
N THR A 148 -0.13 4.84 -21.78
CA THR A 148 -0.60 3.48 -22.01
C THR A 148 -0.38 2.60 -20.78
N ILE A 149 -1.07 1.47 -20.68
CA ILE A 149 -0.93 0.51 -19.58
C ILE A 149 -0.58 -0.86 -20.15
N THR A 150 0.61 -1.35 -19.82
CA THR A 150 1.10 -2.65 -20.26
C THR A 150 1.14 -3.66 -19.12
N PRO A 151 0.65 -4.91 -19.32
CA PRO A 151 0.72 -5.95 -18.31
C PRO A 151 2.13 -6.58 -18.26
N CYS A 152 2.53 -7.04 -17.07
CA CYS A 152 3.76 -7.81 -16.93
C CYS A 152 3.63 -9.19 -17.56
N GLN A 153 4.56 -9.57 -18.43
CA GLN A 153 4.63 -10.89 -19.08
C GLN A 153 5.07 -12.04 -18.14
N GLY A 154 5.08 -11.83 -16.83
CA GLY A 154 5.56 -12.80 -15.84
C GLY A 154 4.86 -12.77 -14.49
N CYS A 155 3.94 -11.82 -14.26
CA CYS A 155 3.12 -11.77 -13.04
C CYS A 155 1.83 -10.97 -13.30
N SER A 156 1.03 -10.73 -12.26
CA SER A 156 -0.23 -9.98 -12.37
C SER A 156 -0.08 -8.47 -12.16
N LEU A 157 1.14 -7.93 -12.30
CA LEU A 157 1.42 -6.50 -12.18
C LEU A 157 1.15 -5.78 -13.50
N TRP A 158 0.85 -4.50 -13.37
CA TRP A 158 0.55 -3.61 -14.48
C TRP A 158 1.45 -2.37 -14.36
N LEU A 159 1.95 -1.88 -15.48
CA LEU A 159 2.79 -0.70 -15.55
C LEU A 159 2.07 0.36 -16.40
N ARG A 160 1.93 1.56 -15.86
CA ARG A 160 1.46 2.73 -16.61
C ARG A 160 2.68 3.45 -17.17
N VAL A 161 2.70 3.63 -18.46
CA VAL A 161 3.77 4.32 -19.18
C VAL A 161 3.23 5.65 -19.65
N THR A 162 3.81 6.74 -19.16
CA THR A 162 3.46 8.10 -19.57
C THR A 162 4.46 8.58 -20.63
N PHE A 163 3.96 9.29 -21.64
CA PHE A 163 4.79 9.82 -22.72
C PHE A 163 4.23 11.15 -23.20
N ALA A 164 5.13 12.06 -23.58
CA ALA A 164 4.75 13.32 -24.19
C ALA A 164 4.82 13.17 -25.71
N VAL A 165 3.70 13.44 -26.39
CA VAL A 165 3.69 13.55 -27.85
C VAL A 165 4.28 14.92 -28.19
N VAL A 166 5.44 14.92 -28.84
CA VAL A 166 6.02 16.13 -29.40
C VAL A 166 5.47 16.24 -30.82
N GLU A 167 4.50 17.13 -31.05
CA GLU A 167 4.12 17.49 -32.42
C GLU A 167 5.33 18.21 -33.04
N GLU A 168 6.07 17.50 -33.91
CA GLU A 168 7.07 18.13 -34.77
C GLU A 168 6.33 19.02 -35.78
N GLY A 169 6.35 20.33 -35.54
CA GLY A 169 5.85 21.36 -36.45
C GLY A 169 6.80 21.69 -37.58
#